data_AF-A0A7W7Y3G0-F1
#
_entry.id   AF-A0A7W7Y3G0-F1
#
_cell.length_a   1.000
_cell.length_b   1.000
_cell.length_c   1.000
_cell.angle_alpha   90.00
_cell.angle_beta   90.00
_cell.angle_gamma   90.00
#
_symmetry.space_group_name_H-M   'P 1'
#
loop_
_entity.id
_entity.type
_entity.pdbx_description
1 polymer ?
#
loop_
_entity_poly.entity_id
_entity_poly.type
_entity_poly.pdbx_seq_one_letter_code
_entity_poly.pdbx_strand_id
1 'polypeptide(L)'
;MNSKVIVKASLIWFLIAVIAVVNGILRQVLLQPVLGDKVGLILSGIFLALLIYFIAWLTLPSFGNNSAAVYMDIGAQWVVMTLILEFGLGYFAAGMLPAETFRVLIDVPGGNLFLLALITAGISPYYIAKRRNLIGLRPQRSRLAN
;
A
#
# COMPACT_ATOMS: atom_id res chain seq x y z
N MET A 1 -4.21 16.74 -4.10
CA MET A 1 -2.71 16.79 -4.03
C MET A 1 -2.12 17.52 -5.23
N ASN A 2 -0.92 18.09 -5.14
CA ASN A 2 -0.21 18.63 -6.31
C ASN A 2 0.48 17.52 -7.14
N SER A 3 0.85 17.81 -8.39
CA SER A 3 1.43 16.82 -9.31
C SER A 3 2.73 16.19 -8.81
N LYS A 4 3.61 16.97 -8.15
CA LYS A 4 4.88 16.47 -7.59
C LYS A 4 4.65 15.40 -6.52
N VAL A 5 3.68 15.62 -5.62
CA VAL A 5 3.32 14.65 -4.58
C VAL A 5 2.72 13.39 -5.21
N ILE A 6 1.83 13.54 -6.20
CA ILE A 6 1.21 12.40 -6.90
C ILE A 6 2.28 11.51 -7.54
N VAL A 7 3.19 12.09 -8.33
CA VAL A 7 4.26 11.34 -9.01
C VAL A 7 5.16 10.65 -7.99
N LYS A 8 5.58 11.37 -6.94
CA LYS A 8 6.44 10.80 -5.90
C LYS A 8 5.75 9.65 -5.15
N ALA A 9 4.47 9.80 -4.82
CA ALA A 9 3.67 8.75 -4.21
C ALA A 9 3.53 7.52 -5.13
N SER A 10 3.34 7.73 -6.44
CA SER A 10 3.30 6.64 -7.43
C SER A 10 4.64 5.90 -7.53
N LEU A 11 5.78 6.60 -7.49
CA LEU A 11 7.10 5.96 -7.54
C LEU A 11 7.36 5.08 -6.31
N ILE A 12 6.96 5.54 -5.13
CA ILE A 12 7.06 4.73 -3.90
C ILE A 12 6.11 3.53 -3.96
N TRP A 13 4.88 3.74 -4.44
CA TRP A 13 3.95 2.64 -4.67
C TRP A 13 4.51 1.61 -5.67
N PHE A 14 5.16 2.06 -6.74
CA PHE A 14 5.76 1.14 -7.72
C PHE A 14 6.86 0.28 -7.09
N LEU A 15 7.70 0.87 -6.22
CA LEU A 15 8.66 0.11 -5.41
C LEU A 15 7.95 -0.94 -4.53
N ILE A 16 6.86 -0.56 -3.86
CA ILE A 16 6.05 -1.48 -3.05
C ILE A 16 5.48 -2.61 -3.92
N ALA A 17 4.97 -2.31 -5.11
CA ALA A 17 4.42 -3.29 -6.04
C ALA A 17 5.48 -4.30 -6.50
N VAL A 18 6.68 -3.85 -6.86
CA VAL A 18 7.81 -4.74 -7.19
C VAL A 18 8.14 -5.67 -6.03
N ILE A 19 8.21 -5.13 -4.81
CA ILE A 19 8.47 -5.92 -3.59
C ILE A 19 7.35 -6.93 -3.33
N ALA A 20 6.08 -6.56 -3.58
CA ALA A 20 4.95 -7.46 -3.45
C ALA A 20 5.03 -8.64 -4.41
N VAL A 21 5.42 -8.41 -5.67
CA VAL A 21 5.65 -9.47 -6.67
C VAL A 21 6.77 -10.40 -6.23
N VAL A 22 7.92 -9.84 -5.82
CA VAL A 22 9.05 -10.64 -5.32
C VAL A 22 8.65 -11.47 -4.10
N ASN A 23 7.91 -10.89 -3.17
CA ASN A 23 7.38 -11.60 -2.01
C ASN A 23 6.43 -12.75 -2.42
N GLY A 24 5.58 -12.54 -3.43
CA GLY A 24 4.72 -13.58 -3.98
C GLY A 24 5.51 -14.74 -4.60
N ILE A 25 6.61 -14.45 -5.30
CA ILE A 25 7.52 -15.46 -5.85
C ILE A 25 8.24 -16.22 -4.73
N LEU A 26 8.82 -15.51 -3.75
CA LEU A 26 9.50 -16.12 -2.60
C LEU A 26 8.56 -17.03 -1.80
N ARG A 27 7.28 -16.63 -1.66
CA ARG A 27 6.26 -17.47 -1.05
C ARG A 27 6.13 -18.81 -1.78
N GLN A 28 6.01 -18.78 -3.10
CA GLN A 28 5.81 -19.99 -3.92
C GLN A 28 7.04 -20.89 -3.92
N VAL A 29 8.24 -20.31 -4.02
CA VAL A 29 9.48 -21.07 -4.17
C VAL A 29 10.02 -21.58 -2.84
N LEU A 30 9.82 -20.85 -1.74
CA LEU A 30 10.46 -21.15 -0.45
C LEU A 30 9.48 -21.53 0.65
N LEU A 31 8.38 -20.79 0.82
CA LEU A 31 7.49 -20.98 1.97
C LEU A 31 6.50 -22.11 1.76
N GLN A 32 5.82 -22.15 0.61
CA GLN A 32 4.80 -23.16 0.32
C GLN A 32 5.36 -24.60 0.33
N PRO A 33 6.55 -24.89 -0.23
CA PRO A 33 7.13 -26.24 -0.20
C PRO A 33 7.47 -26.73 1.21
N VAL A 34 7.79 -25.82 2.14
CA VAL A 34 8.26 -26.16 3.49
C VAL A 34 7.11 -26.16 4.51
N LEU A 35 6.18 -25.21 4.38
CA LEU A 35 5.16 -24.92 5.39
C LEU A 35 3.73 -25.22 4.92
N GLY A 36 3.55 -25.57 3.65
CA GLY A 36 2.24 -25.74 3.01
C GLY A 36 1.60 -24.42 2.58
N ASP A 37 0.59 -24.52 1.72
CA ASP A 37 0.01 -23.37 1.01
C ASP A 37 -0.56 -22.31 1.95
N LYS A 38 -1.40 -22.72 2.90
CA LYS A 38 -2.11 -21.80 3.80
C LYS A 38 -1.16 -21.06 4.74
N VAL A 39 -0.21 -21.76 5.36
CA VAL A 39 0.75 -21.14 6.29
C VAL A 39 1.70 -20.22 5.52
N GLY A 40 2.17 -20.66 4.35
CA GLY A 40 3.00 -19.83 3.47
C GLY A 40 2.30 -18.54 3.05
N LEU A 41 0.99 -18.61 2.74
CA LEU A 41 0.18 -17.44 2.40
C LEU A 41 0.04 -16.44 3.56
N ILE A 42 -0.28 -16.93 4.76
CA ILE A 42 -0.42 -16.09 5.95
C ILE A 42 0.90 -15.41 6.31
N LEU A 43 2.00 -16.16 6.42
CA LEU A 43 3.30 -15.60 6.82
C LEU A 43 3.83 -14.59 5.81
N SER A 44 3.72 -14.90 4.51
CA SER A 44 4.10 -13.97 3.44
C SER A 44 3.23 -12.71 3.44
N GLY A 45 1.94 -12.82 3.74
CA GLY A 45 1.03 -11.67 3.85
C GLY A 45 1.38 -10.74 5.02
N ILE A 46 1.69 -11.30 6.19
CA ILE A 46 2.16 -10.53 7.35
C ILE A 46 3.48 -9.84 7.03
N PHE A 47 4.43 -10.59 6.45
CA PHE A 47 5.73 -10.04 6.05
C PHE A 47 5.59 -8.87 5.07
N LEU A 48 4.73 -9.02 4.07
CA LEU A 48 4.45 -7.95 3.11
C LEU A 48 3.84 -6.71 3.77
N ALA A 49 2.88 -6.88 4.68
CA ALA A 49 2.30 -5.76 5.41
C ALA A 49 3.36 -4.99 6.22
N LEU A 50 4.27 -5.71 6.88
CA LEU A 50 5.40 -5.09 7.59
C LEU A 50 6.33 -4.33 6.64
N LEU A 51 6.63 -4.89 5.46
CA LEU A 51 7.45 -4.21 4.45
C LEU A 51 6.78 -2.94 3.92
N ILE A 52 5.47 -2.98 3.63
CA ILE A 52 4.71 -1.79 3.22
C ILE A 52 4.82 -0.69 4.26
N TYR A 53 4.57 -1.02 5.54
CA TYR A 53 4.68 -0.07 6.64
C TYR A 53 6.10 0.49 6.77
N PHE A 54 7.11 -0.37 6.68
CA PHE A 54 8.52 0.01 6.80
C PHE A 54 8.97 0.93 5.65
N ILE A 55 8.60 0.62 4.41
CA ILE A 55 8.89 1.48 3.26
C ILE A 55 8.23 2.84 3.46
N ALA A 56 6.94 2.86 3.82
CA ALA A 56 6.24 4.10 4.11
C ALA A 56 6.93 4.91 5.22
N TRP A 57 7.42 4.24 6.27
CA TRP A 57 8.13 4.87 7.38
C TRP A 57 9.41 5.58 6.94
N LEU A 58 10.17 4.95 6.03
CA LEU A 58 11.41 5.51 5.49
C LEU A 58 11.13 6.64 4.49
N THR A 59 10.12 6.48 3.63
CA THR A 59 9.93 7.39 2.50
C THR A 59 9.08 8.61 2.81
N LEU A 60 8.11 8.51 3.72
CA LEU A 60 7.14 9.59 3.97
C LEU A 60 7.71 10.88 4.58
N PRO A 61 8.75 10.87 5.43
CA PRO A 61 9.40 12.10 5.88
C PRO A 61 9.88 13.00 4.73
N SER A 62 10.20 12.42 3.57
CA SER A 62 10.65 13.16 2.40
C SER A 62 9.54 13.99 1.71
N PHE A 63 8.29 13.86 2.12
CA PHE A 63 7.19 14.71 1.64
C PHE A 63 7.12 16.04 2.41
N GLY A 64 7.77 16.14 3.57
CA GLY A 64 7.80 17.35 4.40
C GLY A 64 6.45 17.67 5.07
N ASN A 65 6.34 18.88 5.61
CA ASN A 65 5.16 19.28 6.37
C ASN A 65 3.97 19.55 5.42
N ASN A 66 2.90 18.76 5.53
CA ASN A 66 1.70 18.89 4.70
C ASN A 66 0.44 18.79 5.57
N SER A 67 -0.74 19.05 4.99
CA SER A 67 -2.00 18.81 5.70
C SER A 67 -2.25 17.30 5.88
N ALA A 68 -3.04 16.94 6.90
CA ALA A 68 -3.47 15.56 7.11
C ALA A 68 -4.15 14.96 5.88
N ALA A 69 -4.93 15.78 5.14
CA ALA A 69 -5.60 15.38 3.91
C ALA A 69 -4.62 14.90 2.83
N VAL A 70 -3.46 15.55 2.67
CA VAL A 70 -2.45 15.12 1.68
C VAL A 70 -1.96 13.70 1.97
N TYR A 71 -1.74 13.36 3.25
CA TYR A 71 -1.31 12.01 3.62
C TYR A 71 -2.43 10.98 3.48
N MET A 72 -3.68 11.34 3.78
CA MET A 72 -4.84 10.48 3.48
C MET A 72 -4.97 10.22 1.98
N ASP A 73 -4.81 11.26 1.16
CA ASP A 73 -4.87 11.14 -0.29
C ASP A 73 -3.74 10.24 -0.84
N ILE A 74 -2.52 10.27 -0.28
CA ILE A 74 -1.44 9.32 -0.63
C ILE A 74 -1.88 7.88 -0.38
N GLY A 75 -2.46 7.61 0.80
CA GLY A 75 -2.97 6.28 1.13
C GLY A 75 -4.09 5.83 0.19
N ALA A 76 -5.05 6.72 -0.11
CA ALA A 76 -6.12 6.45 -1.06
C ALA A 76 -5.58 6.17 -2.48
N GLN A 77 -4.59 6.97 -2.93
CA GLN A 77 -3.92 6.75 -4.20
C GLN A 77 -3.27 5.36 -4.26
N TRP A 78 -2.54 4.96 -3.23
CA TRP A 78 -1.93 3.63 -3.17
C TRP A 78 -2.96 2.50 -3.21
N VAL A 79 -4.07 2.62 -2.47
CA VAL A 79 -5.16 1.64 -2.50
C VAL A 79 -5.75 1.52 -3.90
N VAL A 80 -6.07 2.65 -4.56
CA VAL A 80 -6.62 2.65 -5.92
C VAL A 80 -5.66 2.01 -6.91
N MET A 81 -4.37 2.37 -6.86
CA MET A 81 -3.36 1.81 -7.74
C MET A 81 -3.18 0.30 -7.51
N THR A 82 -3.18 -0.16 -6.25
CA THR A 82 -3.11 -1.59 -5.92
C THR A 82 -4.32 -2.33 -6.45
N LEU A 83 -5.54 -1.82 -6.29
CA LEU A 83 -6.73 -2.46 -6.84
C LEU A 83 -6.67 -2.52 -8.37
N ILE A 84 -6.30 -1.43 -9.05
CA ILE A 84 -6.13 -1.44 -10.51
C ILE A 84 -5.11 -2.50 -10.94
N LEU A 85 -3.99 -2.61 -10.23
CA LEU A 85 -2.96 -3.62 -10.51
C LEU A 85 -3.51 -5.05 -10.33
N GLU A 86 -4.17 -5.33 -9.21
CA GLU A 86 -4.69 -6.67 -8.89
C GLU A 86 -5.79 -7.10 -9.87
N PHE A 87 -6.75 -6.22 -10.17
CA PHE A 87 -7.77 -6.50 -11.18
C PHE A 87 -7.16 -6.63 -12.58
N GLY A 88 -6.14 -5.83 -12.90
CA GLY A 88 -5.38 -5.94 -14.14
C GLY A 88 -4.65 -7.29 -14.26
N LEU A 89 -3.93 -7.72 -13.22
CA LEU A 89 -3.25 -9.01 -13.17
C LEU A 89 -4.25 -10.17 -13.21
N GLY A 90 -5.35 -10.08 -12.46
CA GLY A 90 -6.43 -11.06 -12.48
C GLY A 90 -6.98 -11.26 -13.90
N TYR A 91 -7.29 -10.17 -14.60
CA TYR A 91 -7.82 -10.24 -15.96
C TYR A 91 -6.77 -10.66 -17.00
N PHE A 92 -5.64 -9.96 -17.07
CA PHE A 92 -4.66 -10.15 -18.15
C PHE A 92 -3.73 -11.35 -17.94
N ALA A 93 -3.38 -11.70 -16.69
CA ALA A 93 -2.46 -12.79 -16.40
C ALA A 93 -3.17 -14.09 -15.98
N ALA A 94 -4.28 -13.98 -15.25
CA ALA A 94 -5.02 -15.15 -14.77
C ALA A 94 -6.32 -15.46 -15.55
N GLY A 95 -6.71 -14.60 -16.51
CA GLY A 95 -7.95 -14.78 -17.28
C GLY A 95 -9.23 -14.68 -16.45
N MET A 96 -9.14 -14.12 -15.24
CA MET A 96 -10.24 -14.02 -14.29
C MET A 96 -11.14 -12.83 -14.58
N LEU A 97 -12.45 -13.02 -14.43
CA LEU A 97 -13.39 -11.92 -14.43
C LEU A 97 -13.26 -11.08 -13.15
N PRO A 98 -13.71 -9.81 -13.14
CA PRO A 98 -13.62 -8.96 -11.95
C PRO A 98 -14.28 -9.59 -10.71
N ALA A 99 -15.42 -10.26 -10.87
CA ALA A 99 -16.11 -10.90 -9.75
C ALA A 99 -15.29 -12.07 -9.14
N GLU A 100 -14.55 -12.81 -9.97
CA GLU A 100 -13.69 -13.92 -9.53
C GLU A 100 -12.47 -13.39 -8.81
N THR A 101 -11.82 -12.37 -9.39
CA THR A 101 -10.69 -11.69 -8.75
C THR A 101 -11.08 -11.15 -7.38
N PHE A 102 -12.23 -10.47 -7.29
CA PHE A 102 -12.73 -9.95 -6.02
C PHE A 102 -12.93 -11.05 -4.97
N ARG A 103 -13.52 -12.20 -5.35
CA ARG A 103 -13.70 -13.34 -4.44
C ARG A 103 -12.37 -13.86 -3.89
N VAL A 104 -11.36 -13.98 -4.73
CA VAL A 104 -10.02 -14.43 -4.30
C VAL A 104 -9.39 -13.42 -3.34
N LEU A 105 -9.49 -12.12 -3.63
CA LEU A 105 -8.90 -11.05 -2.81
C LEU A 105 -9.49 -10.96 -1.39
N ILE A 106 -10.75 -11.38 -1.20
CA ILE A 106 -11.43 -11.33 0.10
C ILE A 106 -11.43 -12.67 0.85
N ASP A 107 -10.76 -13.71 0.33
CA ASP A 107 -10.74 -15.05 0.95
C ASP A 107 -9.82 -15.13 2.18
N VAL A 108 -10.23 -14.45 3.24
CA VAL A 108 -9.55 -14.49 4.55
C VAL A 108 -9.53 -15.91 5.15
N PRO A 109 -10.62 -16.72 5.09
CA PRO A 109 -10.59 -18.10 5.59
C PRO A 109 -9.57 -19.01 4.88
N GLY A 110 -9.34 -18.78 3.58
CA GLY A 110 -8.29 -19.42 2.79
C GLY A 110 -6.87 -18.96 3.15
N GLY A 111 -6.75 -17.94 4.01
CA GLY A 111 -5.47 -17.37 4.46
C GLY A 111 -5.02 -16.17 3.65
N ASN A 112 -5.85 -15.64 2.73
CA ASN A 112 -5.50 -14.48 1.95
C ASN A 112 -5.51 -13.21 2.81
N LEU A 113 -4.33 -12.65 3.05
CA LEU A 113 -4.15 -11.40 3.80
C LEU A 113 -4.01 -10.17 2.90
N PHE A 114 -4.52 -10.23 1.66
CA PHE A 114 -4.55 -9.09 0.77
C PHE A 114 -5.19 -7.85 1.42
N LEU A 115 -6.33 -8.00 2.10
CA LEU A 115 -6.98 -6.90 2.81
C LEU A 115 -6.08 -6.27 3.88
N LEU A 116 -5.26 -7.07 4.58
CA LEU A 116 -4.31 -6.55 5.56
C LEU A 116 -3.26 -5.65 4.88
N ALA A 117 -2.69 -6.09 3.76
CA ALA A 117 -1.74 -5.31 2.99
C ALA A 117 -2.38 -4.02 2.43
N LEU A 118 -3.61 -4.10 1.92
CA LEU A 118 -4.36 -2.97 1.38
C LEU A 118 -4.69 -1.93 2.45
N ILE A 119 -5.18 -2.38 3.61
CA ILE A 119 -5.44 -1.52 4.77
C ILE A 119 -4.14 -0.88 5.25
N THR A 120 -3.05 -1.65 5.31
CA THR A 120 -1.75 -1.12 5.71
C THR A 120 -1.26 -0.05 4.75
N ALA A 121 -1.37 -0.25 3.43
CA ALA A 121 -1.04 0.75 2.43
C ALA A 121 -1.89 2.03 2.57
N GLY A 122 -3.20 1.90 2.79
CA GLY A 122 -4.10 3.04 2.92
C GLY A 122 -3.90 3.84 4.22
N ILE A 123 -3.65 3.15 5.33
CA ILE A 123 -3.63 3.75 6.66
C ILE A 123 -2.23 4.27 7.04
N SER A 124 -1.16 3.60 6.58
CA SER A 124 0.22 3.95 6.97
C SER A 124 0.56 5.42 6.74
N PRO A 125 0.20 6.05 5.60
CA PRO A 125 0.61 7.41 5.34
C PRO A 125 0.16 8.43 6.38
N TYR A 126 -1.12 8.38 6.77
CA TYR A 126 -1.65 9.25 7.80
C TYR A 126 -1.03 8.98 9.17
N TYR A 127 -0.94 7.72 9.59
CA TYR A 127 -0.42 7.38 10.92
C TYR A 127 1.06 7.73 11.08
N ILE A 128 1.86 7.50 10.04
CA ILE A 128 3.28 7.82 10.04
C ILE A 128 3.47 9.33 10.05
N ALA A 129 2.72 10.08 9.25
CA ALA A 129 2.75 11.53 9.25
C ALA A 129 2.41 12.11 10.63
N LYS A 130 1.38 11.56 11.28
CA LYS A 130 1.00 11.93 12.65
C LYS A 130 2.11 11.62 13.65
N ARG A 131 2.70 10.42 13.61
CA ARG A 131 3.79 10.02 14.53
C ARG A 131 5.09 10.80 14.33
N ARG A 132 5.34 11.26 13.11
CA ARG A 132 6.56 11.98 12.73
C ARG A 132 6.38 13.51 12.72
N ASN A 133 5.25 14.01 13.22
CA ASN A 133 4.90 15.43 13.26
C ASN A 133 5.01 16.12 11.88
N LEU A 134 4.64 15.42 10.82
CA LEU A 134 4.65 15.93 9.44
C LEU A 134 3.32 16.61 9.06
N ILE A 135 2.37 16.66 9.99
CA ILE A 135 1.06 17.29 9.80
C ILE A 135 1.15 18.74 10.25
N GLY A 136 1.16 19.67 9.30
CA GLY A 136 1.22 21.10 9.57
C GLY A 136 -0.13 21.63 10.07
N LEU A 137 -0.12 22.36 11.18
CA LEU A 137 -1.29 23.07 11.70
C LEU A 137 -1.63 24.29 10.81
N ARG A 138 -2.44 24.06 9.76
CA ARG A 138 -3.05 25.07 8.85
C ARG A 138 -2.08 26.04 8.13
N PRO A 139 -2.49 26.64 6.99
CA PRO A 139 -1.72 27.70 6.35
C PRO A 139 -1.64 28.92 7.27
N GLN A 140 -0.46 29.54 7.38
CA GLN A 140 -0.37 30.92 7.82
C GLN A 140 -1.21 31.77 6.87
N ARG A 141 -2.42 32.17 7.29
CA ARG A 141 -3.02 33.41 6.82
C ARG A 141 -2.16 34.55 7.38
N SER A 142 -1.05 34.89 6.71
CA SER A 142 -0.52 36.25 6.76
C SER A 142 -1.47 37.09 5.90
N ARG A 143 -2.41 37.83 6.49
CA ARG A 143 -2.17 39.23 6.87
C ARG A 143 -1.35 39.95 5.80
N LEU A 144 -1.98 40.22 4.67
CA LEU A 144 -1.74 41.43 3.88
C LEU A 144 -3.09 42.13 3.74
N ALA A 145 -3.64 42.51 4.90
CA ALA A 145 -4.36 43.76 5.02
C ALA A 145 -3.31 44.72 5.58
N ASN A 146 -2.79 45.56 4.70
CA ASN A 146 -2.21 46.89 4.93
C ASN A 146 -1.68 47.39 3.58
#